data_AF-A0A4T0UYA7-F1
#
_entry.id   AF-A0A4T0UYA7-F1
#
_cell.length_a   1.000
_cell.length_b   1.000
_cell.length_c   1.000
_cell.angle_alpha   90.00
_cell.angle_beta   90.00
_cell.angle_gamma   90.00
#
_symmetry.space_group_name_H-M   'P 1'
#
loop_
_entity.id
_entity.type
_entity.pdbx_description
1 polymer ?
#
loop_
_entity_poly.entity_id
_entity_poly.type
_entity_poly.pdbx_seq_one_letter_code
_entity_poly.pdbx_strand_id
1 'polypeptide(L)'
;MAARDLAAAAAHRRAVGVGPGGGGASGGASGGSSGGSSGIQGAEVGVRVRVLAVPGGSRADARSAAARAWPDLRRLCPSCGSGAHGRPRHADGRACSLAYAPGVALLATADDGRGVGVDVERDDERVPDLPGVLILADWVRLEAVAKATGAGLRGTDPSRLPPHRAVAVPLAGLVASVALLGSDAVPVLRVERVPSPPGGTSYV
;
A
#
# COMPACT_ATOMS: atom_id res chain seq x y z
N MET A 1 -27.66 9.61 11.83
CA MET A 1 -27.66 8.20 12.26
C MET A 1 -26.87 7.42 11.21
N ALA A 2 -25.73 6.78 11.45
CA ALA A 2 -25.06 6.43 12.69
C ALA A 2 -23.53 6.45 12.46
N ALA A 3 -22.81 7.12 13.36
CA ALA A 3 -21.36 7.20 13.40
C ALA A 3 -20.76 6.06 14.25
N ARG A 4 -21.14 4.80 13.98
CA ARG A 4 -20.89 3.69 14.92
C ARG A 4 -20.11 2.47 14.45
N ASP A 5 -19.64 2.41 13.20
CA ASP A 5 -19.04 1.16 12.69
C ASP A 5 -17.49 1.19 12.52
N LEU A 6 -16.80 2.14 13.15
CA LEU A 6 -15.32 2.24 13.08
C LEU A 6 -14.56 1.35 14.08
N ALA A 7 -15.25 0.55 14.91
CA ALA A 7 -14.63 -0.12 16.06
C ALA A 7 -14.39 -1.64 15.93
N ALA A 8 -14.74 -2.30 14.81
CA ALA A 8 -14.78 -3.78 14.77
C ALA A 8 -13.66 -4.49 13.98
N ALA A 9 -12.68 -3.80 13.37
CA ALA A 9 -11.70 -4.43 12.48
C ALA A 9 -10.30 -4.67 13.10
N ALA A 10 -10.20 -4.72 14.43
CA ALA A 10 -8.93 -4.88 15.15
C ALA A 10 -8.76 -6.30 15.73
N ALA A 11 -8.91 -7.35 14.91
CA ALA A 11 -8.59 -8.71 15.34
C ALA A 11 -8.34 -9.66 14.15
N HIS A 12 -7.13 -9.65 13.60
CA HIS A 12 -6.39 -10.89 13.34
C HIS A 12 -4.95 -10.58 12.89
N ARG A 13 -4.03 -10.65 13.86
CA ARG A 13 -2.60 -10.79 13.61
C ARG A 13 -2.29 -12.28 13.42
N ARG A 14 -1.65 -12.62 12.30
CA ARG A 14 -0.50 -13.54 12.29
C ARG A 14 0.24 -13.41 10.96
N ALA A 15 1.44 -12.84 11.03
CA ALA A 15 2.44 -12.95 9.99
C ALA A 15 2.87 -14.42 9.88
N VAL A 16 2.67 -15.03 8.71
CA VAL A 16 3.24 -16.35 8.41
C VAL A 16 4.54 -16.11 7.66
N GLY A 17 5.66 -16.26 8.36
CA GLY A 17 6.97 -16.46 7.74
C GLY A 17 7.19 -17.95 7.55
N VAL A 18 7.35 -18.40 6.30
CA VAL A 18 7.80 -19.76 5.99
C VAL A 18 9.29 -19.68 5.65
N GLY A 19 10.10 -20.36 6.46
CA GLY A 19 11.49 -20.71 6.17
C GLY A 19 11.69 -22.21 6.39
N PRO A 20 12.62 -22.86 5.67
CA PRO A 20 12.61 -24.32 5.51
C PRO A 20 13.55 -25.07 6.48
N GLY A 21 13.16 -26.30 6.82
CA GLY A 21 14.02 -27.48 6.84
C GLY A 21 14.81 -27.86 8.11
N GLY A 22 14.84 -29.17 8.38
CA GLY A 22 15.99 -29.86 9.00
C GLY A 22 15.80 -30.33 10.45
N GLY A 23 15.81 -31.65 10.65
CA GLY A 23 15.68 -32.30 11.96
C GLY A 23 17.00 -32.53 12.71
N GLY A 24 16.90 -33.31 13.79
CA GLY A 24 18.05 -33.83 14.55
C GLY A 24 18.00 -33.49 16.03
N ALA A 25 18.08 -34.53 16.87
CA ALA A 25 17.78 -34.51 18.30
C ALA A 25 18.99 -34.34 19.23
N SER A 26 18.66 -34.08 20.50
CA SER A 26 19.36 -34.43 21.76
C SER A 26 20.56 -33.60 22.24
N GLY A 27 20.55 -33.31 23.55
CA GLY A 27 21.72 -32.84 24.32
C GLY A 27 21.36 -31.82 25.39
N GLY A 28 21.53 -32.18 26.67
CA GLY A 28 21.11 -31.39 27.82
C GLY A 28 22.07 -30.28 28.27
N ALA A 29 21.69 -29.73 29.42
CA ALA A 29 22.46 -28.94 30.40
C ALA A 29 22.14 -27.45 30.51
N SER A 30 21.79 -27.13 31.75
CA SER A 30 21.55 -25.87 32.43
C SER A 30 22.66 -24.82 32.24
N GLY A 31 22.25 -23.56 32.09
CA GLY A 31 23.11 -22.41 32.23
C GLY A 31 22.29 -21.13 32.08
N GLY A 32 22.19 -20.35 33.15
CA GLY A 32 21.43 -19.10 33.17
C GLY A 32 21.91 -18.13 32.10
N SER A 33 20.97 -17.49 31.44
CA SER A 33 21.12 -16.17 30.86
C SER A 33 19.72 -15.59 30.79
N SER A 34 19.50 -14.52 31.53
CA SER A 34 18.37 -13.61 31.35
C SER A 34 18.41 -13.12 29.91
N GLY A 35 17.79 -13.90 29.02
CA GLY A 35 17.62 -13.58 27.62
C GLY A 35 16.70 -12.39 27.54
N GLY A 36 17.30 -11.20 27.45
CA GLY A 36 16.62 -10.05 26.90
C GLY A 36 16.04 -10.50 25.58
N SER A 37 14.71 -10.51 25.51
CA SER A 37 13.98 -10.70 24.27
C SER A 37 14.31 -9.50 23.38
N SER A 38 15.44 -9.57 22.68
CA SER A 38 15.73 -8.76 21.50
C SER A 38 14.81 -9.25 20.41
N GLY A 39 13.50 -9.08 20.62
CA GLY A 39 12.55 -9.06 19.54
C GLY A 39 13.05 -8.00 18.59
N ILE A 40 13.12 -8.34 17.31
CA ILE A 40 13.42 -7.41 16.23
C ILE A 40 12.30 -6.35 16.27
N GLN A 41 12.47 -5.33 17.11
CA GLN A 41 11.63 -4.15 17.15
C GLN A 41 12.10 -3.32 15.96
N GLY A 42 11.55 -3.64 14.79
CA GLY A 42 11.75 -2.81 13.62
C GLY A 42 11.32 -1.38 13.92
N ALA A 43 12.08 -0.40 13.43
CA ALA A 43 11.74 0.99 13.64
C ALA A 43 10.34 1.27 13.09
N GLU A 44 9.49 1.91 13.88
CA GLU A 44 8.17 2.33 13.41
C GLU A 44 8.34 3.43 12.35
N VAL A 45 7.70 3.24 11.20
CA VAL A 45 7.67 4.23 10.12
C VAL A 45 6.24 4.65 9.88
N GLY A 46 5.95 5.94 10.04
CA GLY A 46 4.64 6.49 9.71
C GLY A 46 4.37 6.39 8.21
N VAL A 47 3.24 5.79 7.85
CA VAL A 47 2.74 5.72 6.47
C VAL A 47 1.40 6.43 6.44
N ARG A 48 1.32 7.51 5.66
CA ARG A 48 0.10 8.29 5.49
C ARG A 48 -0.59 7.92 4.20
N VAL A 49 -1.87 7.58 4.28
CA VAL A 49 -2.74 7.34 3.12
C VAL A 49 -3.85 8.38 3.12
N ARG A 50 -3.81 9.29 2.15
CA ARG A 50 -4.82 10.32 1.92
C ARG A 50 -5.87 9.78 0.96
N VAL A 51 -7.13 9.80 1.39
CA VAL A 51 -8.28 9.24 0.67
C VAL A 51 -9.13 10.37 0.13
N LEU A 52 -9.22 10.48 -1.19
CA LEU A 52 -10.12 11.40 -1.88
C LEU A 52 -11.34 10.62 -2.38
N ALA A 53 -12.49 10.88 -1.76
CA ALA A 53 -13.77 10.31 -2.19
C ALA A 53 -14.29 11.04 -3.44
N VAL A 54 -14.75 10.26 -4.42
CA VAL A 54 -15.35 10.73 -5.68
C VAL A 54 -16.61 9.92 -5.95
N PRO A 55 -17.66 10.04 -5.11
CA PRO A 55 -18.83 9.15 -5.15
C PRO A 55 -19.48 9.13 -6.54
N GLY A 56 -19.79 7.92 -7.04
CA GLY A 56 -20.37 7.72 -8.38
C GLY A 56 -19.41 7.97 -9.54
N GLY A 57 -18.19 8.45 -9.28
CA GLY A 57 -17.20 8.73 -10.32
C GLY A 57 -16.52 7.47 -10.85
N SER A 58 -16.23 7.46 -12.14
CA SER A 58 -15.37 6.48 -12.79
C SER A 58 -13.91 6.59 -12.30
N ARG A 59 -13.08 5.63 -12.70
CA ARG A 59 -11.62 5.72 -12.49
C ARG A 59 -11.00 6.96 -13.16
N ALA A 60 -11.55 7.41 -14.30
CA ALA A 60 -11.10 8.63 -14.96
C ALA A 60 -11.48 9.89 -14.16
N ASP A 61 -12.65 9.91 -13.52
CA ASP A 61 -13.08 10.98 -12.63
C ASP A 61 -12.21 11.04 -11.38
N ALA A 62 -11.90 9.88 -10.79
CA ALA A 62 -10.98 9.77 -9.65
C ALA A 62 -9.59 10.34 -9.99
N ARG A 63 -9.05 10.00 -11.17
CA ARG A 63 -7.78 10.54 -11.67
C ARG A 63 -7.83 12.06 -11.84
N SER A 64 -8.92 12.57 -12.42
CA SER A 64 -9.10 14.00 -12.67
C SER A 64 -9.27 14.79 -11.37
N ALA A 65 -10.03 14.27 -10.41
CA ALA A 65 -10.21 14.85 -9.09
C ALA A 65 -8.89 14.88 -8.31
N ALA A 66 -8.10 13.81 -8.35
CA ALA A 66 -6.79 13.73 -7.71
C ALA A 66 -5.81 14.80 -8.25
N ALA A 67 -5.84 15.07 -9.56
CA ALA A 67 -5.00 16.11 -10.16
C ALA A 67 -5.32 17.51 -9.61
N ARG A 68 -6.59 17.79 -9.27
CA ARG A 68 -7.01 19.06 -8.63
C ARG A 68 -6.72 19.08 -7.13
N ALA A 69 -6.90 17.96 -6.44
CA ALA A 69 -6.69 17.87 -5.00
C ALA A 69 -5.21 17.89 -4.59
N TRP A 70 -4.32 17.42 -5.48
CA TRP A 70 -2.88 17.33 -5.23
C TRP A 70 -2.08 17.97 -6.37
N PRO A 71 -2.17 19.31 -6.54
CA PRO A 71 -1.54 20.04 -7.64
C PRO A 71 -0.01 19.99 -7.60
N ASP A 72 0.56 19.65 -6.45
CA ASP A 72 2.01 19.58 -6.24
C ASP A 72 2.62 18.26 -6.71
N LEU A 73 1.80 17.32 -7.20
CA LEU A 73 2.32 16.06 -7.73
C LEU A 73 2.87 16.25 -9.14
N ARG A 74 4.00 15.62 -9.41
CA ARG A 74 4.67 15.56 -10.72
C ARG A 74 4.78 14.10 -11.14
N ARG A 75 4.57 13.82 -12.43
CA ARG A 75 4.64 12.46 -13.00
C ARG A 75 5.55 12.40 -14.21
N LEU A 76 6.69 13.08 -14.17
CA LEU A 76 7.59 13.10 -15.31
C LEU A 76 8.39 11.81 -15.36
N CYS A 77 8.35 11.12 -16.49
CA CYS A 77 9.25 10.00 -16.73
C CYS A 77 10.68 10.53 -16.93
N PRO A 78 11.69 10.01 -16.20
CA PRO A 78 13.07 10.47 -16.37
C PRO A 78 13.66 10.13 -17.75
N SER A 79 13.10 9.16 -18.47
CA SER A 79 13.59 8.74 -19.78
C SER A 79 13.03 9.58 -20.94
N CYS A 80 11.73 9.92 -20.92
CA CYS A 80 11.08 10.60 -22.05
C CYS A 80 10.39 11.92 -21.68
N GLY A 81 10.43 12.33 -20.41
CA GLY A 81 9.76 13.53 -19.91
C GLY A 81 8.23 13.42 -19.83
N SER A 82 7.62 12.32 -20.29
CA SER A 82 6.16 12.19 -20.36
C SER A 82 5.51 12.09 -18.98
N GLY A 83 4.37 12.80 -18.83
CA GLY A 83 3.43 12.70 -17.71
C GLY A 83 2.63 11.40 -17.66
N ALA A 84 2.65 10.61 -18.74
CA ALA A 84 1.75 9.47 -18.93
C ALA A 84 2.12 8.25 -18.07
N HIS A 85 3.42 8.02 -17.89
CA HIS A 85 3.96 6.82 -17.21
C HIS A 85 5.10 7.15 -16.23
N GLY A 86 5.33 8.43 -15.93
CA GLY A 86 6.28 8.80 -14.89
C GLY A 86 5.74 8.48 -13.49
N ARG A 87 6.63 8.02 -12.62
CA ARG A 87 6.29 7.75 -11.23
C ARG A 87 5.90 9.05 -10.52
N PRO A 88 4.78 9.08 -9.78
CA PRO A 88 4.40 10.26 -9.00
C PRO A 88 5.46 10.63 -7.95
N ARG A 89 5.77 11.92 -7.86
CA ARG A 89 6.58 12.53 -6.80
C ARG A 89 5.93 13.83 -6.37
N HIS A 90 6.15 14.23 -5.13
CA HIS A 90 5.89 15.62 -4.72
C HIS A 90 6.84 16.57 -5.45
N ALA A 91 6.44 17.85 -5.59
CA ALA A 91 7.25 18.88 -6.23
C ALA A 91 8.62 19.08 -5.57
N ASP A 92 8.75 18.77 -4.28
CA ASP A 92 10.00 18.77 -3.52
C ASP A 92 10.84 17.47 -3.68
N GLY A 93 10.42 16.55 -4.57
CA GLY A 93 11.12 15.32 -4.89
C GLY A 93 10.77 14.11 -4.01
N ARG A 94 10.00 14.31 -2.92
CA ARG A 94 9.60 13.20 -2.03
C ARG A 94 8.83 12.12 -2.77
N ALA A 95 9.15 10.86 -2.45
CA ALA A 95 8.49 9.70 -3.02
C ALA A 95 7.02 9.63 -2.56
N CYS A 96 6.14 9.29 -3.49
CA CYS A 96 4.74 9.01 -3.19
C CYS A 96 4.19 7.94 -4.14
N SER A 97 3.00 7.45 -3.86
CA SER A 97 2.29 6.51 -4.72
C SER A 97 0.83 6.86 -4.86
N LEU A 98 0.25 6.59 -6.03
CA LEU A 98 -1.14 6.86 -6.36
C LEU A 98 -1.86 5.59 -6.80
N ALA A 99 -3.12 5.47 -6.41
CA ALA A 99 -4.03 4.45 -6.90
C ALA A 99 -5.44 5.01 -7.09
N TYR A 100 -6.18 4.40 -7.99
CA TYR A 100 -7.53 4.83 -8.35
C TYR A 100 -8.42 3.61 -8.53
N ALA A 101 -9.62 3.69 -7.97
CA ALA A 101 -10.74 2.81 -8.29
C ALA A 101 -11.97 3.70 -8.55
N PRO A 102 -13.05 3.17 -9.16
CA PRO A 102 -14.31 3.91 -9.18
C PRO A 102 -14.68 4.37 -7.76
N GLY A 103 -15.06 5.64 -7.61
CA GLY A 103 -15.41 6.19 -6.31
C GLY A 103 -14.25 6.78 -5.48
N VAL A 104 -12.97 6.53 -5.82
CA VAL A 104 -11.85 6.87 -4.92
C VAL A 104 -10.50 7.10 -5.61
N ALA A 105 -9.72 8.03 -5.06
CA ALA A 105 -8.28 8.12 -5.28
C ALA A 105 -7.51 8.03 -3.96
N LEU A 106 -6.40 7.30 -3.96
CA LEU A 106 -5.49 7.17 -2.82
C LEU A 106 -4.13 7.81 -3.15
N LEU A 107 -3.56 8.50 -2.17
CA LEU A 107 -2.17 8.99 -2.18
C LEU A 107 -1.45 8.48 -0.93
N ALA A 108 -0.33 7.77 -1.12
CA ALA A 108 0.50 7.28 -0.02
C ALA A 108 1.87 7.96 0.04
N THR A 109 2.32 8.25 1.26
CA THR A 109 3.66 8.77 1.60
C THR A 109 4.24 8.06 2.83
N ALA A 110 5.56 7.94 2.90
CA ALA A 110 6.28 7.46 4.09
C ALA A 110 7.05 8.62 4.74
N ASP A 111 7.04 8.70 6.07
CA ASP A 111 7.62 9.83 6.80
C ASP A 111 9.15 9.92 6.69
N ASP A 112 9.83 8.79 6.46
CA ASP A 112 11.29 8.71 6.28
C ASP A 112 11.74 8.81 4.81
N GLY A 113 10.80 9.06 3.88
CA GLY A 113 11.07 9.25 2.46
C GLY A 113 11.40 7.98 1.68
N ARG A 114 11.36 6.79 2.28
CA ARG A 114 11.63 5.53 1.57
C ARG A 114 10.53 5.19 0.55
N GLY A 115 10.79 4.18 -0.28
CA GLY A 115 9.85 3.73 -1.30
C GLY A 115 8.53 3.24 -0.70
N VAL A 116 7.43 3.86 -1.11
CA VAL A 116 6.05 3.48 -0.77
C VAL A 116 5.24 3.21 -2.03
N GLY A 117 4.30 2.28 -1.95
CA GLY A 117 3.36 1.93 -3.00
C GLY A 117 1.96 1.73 -2.44
N VAL A 118 0.93 2.20 -3.12
CA VAL A 118 -0.47 1.97 -2.73
C VAL A 118 -1.25 1.45 -3.91
N ASP A 119 -2.19 0.56 -3.64
CA ASP A 119 -3.13 0.05 -4.63
C ASP A 119 -4.54 -0.12 -4.05
N VAL A 120 -5.55 -0.09 -4.93
CA VAL A 120 -6.96 -0.22 -4.56
C VAL A 120 -7.81 -0.74 -5.72
N GLU A 121 -8.70 -1.67 -5.41
CA GLU A 121 -9.75 -2.17 -6.29
C GLU A 121 -11.09 -2.25 -5.53
N ARG A 122 -12.22 -2.33 -6.26
CA ARG A 122 -13.52 -2.61 -5.63
C ARG A 122 -13.56 -4.07 -5.19
N ASP A 123 -14.23 -4.34 -4.08
CA ASP A 123 -14.30 -5.71 -3.54
C ASP A 123 -15.12 -6.69 -4.40
N ASP A 124 -15.85 -6.19 -5.39
CA ASP A 124 -16.56 -6.94 -6.42
C ASP A 124 -15.76 -7.16 -7.73
N GLU A 125 -14.52 -6.67 -7.83
CA GLU A 125 -13.68 -6.86 -9.01
C GLU A 125 -13.20 -8.31 -9.16
N ARG A 126 -12.99 -8.72 -10.42
CA ARG A 126 -12.48 -10.05 -10.74
C ARG A 126 -10.99 -10.16 -10.34
N VAL A 127 -10.65 -11.25 -9.65
CA VAL A 127 -9.25 -11.62 -9.37
C VAL A 127 -8.54 -12.00 -10.68
N PRO A 128 -7.37 -11.41 -10.99
CA PRO A 128 -6.59 -11.79 -12.16
C PRO A 128 -6.11 -13.25 -12.08
N ASP A 129 -6.11 -13.93 -13.23
CA ASP A 129 -5.58 -15.30 -13.34
C ASP A 129 -4.05 -15.27 -13.43
N LEU A 130 -3.41 -15.22 -12.25
CA LEU A 130 -1.96 -15.17 -12.10
C LEU A 130 -1.48 -16.17 -11.04
N PRO A 131 -0.35 -16.87 -11.26
CA PRO A 131 0.21 -17.79 -10.27
C PRO A 131 0.44 -17.12 -8.91
N GLY A 132 -0.11 -17.70 -7.85
CA GLY A 132 0.04 -17.20 -6.48
C GLY A 132 -0.89 -16.04 -6.10
N VAL A 133 -1.78 -15.62 -6.99
CA VAL A 133 -2.84 -14.63 -6.71
C VAL A 133 -4.16 -15.39 -6.59
N LEU A 134 -4.60 -15.65 -5.35
CA LEU A 134 -5.80 -16.47 -5.10
C LEU A 134 -7.02 -15.61 -4.78
N ILE A 135 -6.80 -14.45 -4.16
CA ILE A 135 -7.85 -13.49 -3.82
C ILE A 135 -7.45 -12.08 -4.26
N LEU A 136 -8.43 -11.18 -4.35
CA LEU A 136 -8.20 -9.79 -4.76
C LEU A 136 -7.19 -9.08 -3.84
N ALA A 137 -7.15 -9.44 -2.56
CA ALA A 137 -6.18 -8.88 -1.62
C ALA A 137 -4.72 -9.25 -1.97
N ASP A 138 -4.48 -10.42 -2.56
CA ASP A 138 -3.14 -10.81 -3.02
C ASP A 138 -2.71 -9.96 -4.22
N TRP A 139 -3.65 -9.74 -5.14
CA TRP A 139 -3.45 -8.88 -6.31
C TRP A 139 -3.10 -7.44 -5.90
N VAL A 140 -3.97 -6.81 -5.12
CA VAL A 140 -3.80 -5.42 -4.67
C VAL A 140 -2.50 -5.27 -3.85
N ARG A 141 -2.13 -6.28 -3.05
CA ARG A 141 -0.84 -6.30 -2.37
C ARG A 141 0.32 -6.33 -3.35
N LEU A 142 0.28 -7.22 -4.36
CA LEU A 142 1.33 -7.34 -5.36
C LEU A 142 1.50 -6.03 -6.16
N GLU A 143 0.40 -5.41 -6.57
CA GLU A 143 0.41 -4.11 -7.24
C GLU A 143 1.01 -3.01 -6.37
N ALA A 144 0.65 -2.96 -5.08
CA ALA A 144 1.23 -2.01 -4.14
C ALA A 144 2.74 -2.20 -4.02
N VAL A 145 3.25 -3.43 -3.94
CA VAL A 145 4.70 -3.69 -3.91
C VAL A 145 5.37 -3.27 -5.22
N ALA A 146 4.79 -3.62 -6.37
CA ALA A 146 5.31 -3.23 -7.68
C ALA A 146 5.38 -1.70 -7.86
N LYS A 147 4.40 -0.97 -7.31
CA LYS A 147 4.41 0.50 -7.26
C LYS A 147 5.47 1.04 -6.31
N ALA A 148 5.73 0.37 -5.19
CA ALA A 148 6.77 0.76 -4.23
C ALA A 148 8.17 0.64 -4.83
N THR A 149 8.44 -0.43 -5.58
CA THR A 149 9.73 -0.65 -6.26
C THR A 149 9.89 0.22 -7.50
N GLY A 150 8.79 0.53 -8.19
CA GLY A 150 8.81 1.19 -9.49
C GLY A 150 9.19 0.27 -10.66
N ALA A 151 9.26 -1.04 -10.42
CA ALA A 151 9.52 -2.04 -11.46
C ALA A 151 8.31 -2.26 -12.39
N GLY A 152 7.11 -1.87 -11.96
CA GLY A 152 5.87 -2.31 -12.61
C GLY A 152 5.68 -3.82 -12.48
N LEU A 153 4.64 -4.37 -13.11
CA LEU A 153 4.36 -5.81 -13.07
C LEU A 153 4.96 -6.57 -14.26
N ARG A 154 5.32 -5.87 -15.34
CA ARG A 154 5.90 -6.51 -16.54
C ARG A 154 7.31 -6.99 -16.24
N GLY A 155 7.47 -8.31 -16.20
CA GLY A 155 8.76 -8.96 -15.92
C GLY A 155 9.10 -9.08 -14.43
N THR A 156 8.18 -8.68 -13.53
CA THR A 156 8.36 -8.83 -12.09
C THR A 156 7.91 -10.23 -11.67
N ASP A 157 8.86 -11.09 -11.32
CA ASP A 157 8.59 -12.37 -10.65
C ASP A 157 8.15 -12.09 -9.20
N PRO A 158 6.91 -12.43 -8.80
CA PRO A 158 6.42 -12.20 -7.43
C PRO A 158 7.28 -12.87 -6.36
N SER A 159 8.02 -13.93 -6.70
CA SER A 159 8.95 -14.60 -5.78
C SER A 159 10.28 -13.85 -5.58
N ARG A 160 10.56 -12.83 -6.41
CA ARG A 160 11.78 -12.01 -6.38
C ARG A 160 11.54 -10.57 -5.97
N LEU A 161 10.41 -10.28 -5.33
CA LEU A 161 10.14 -8.96 -4.80
C LEU A 161 11.19 -8.60 -3.73
N PRO A 162 11.67 -7.35 -3.68
CA PRO A 162 12.57 -6.93 -2.63
C PRO A 162 11.88 -7.03 -1.25
N PRO A 163 12.66 -7.06 -0.16
CA PRO A 163 12.12 -7.03 1.19
C PRO A 163 11.13 -5.87 1.35
N HIS A 164 9.93 -6.17 1.83
CA HIS A 164 8.85 -5.20 2.01
C HIS A 164 7.94 -5.61 3.17
N ARG A 165 7.17 -4.63 3.64
CA ARG A 165 5.98 -4.84 4.45
C ARG A 165 4.77 -4.30 3.71
N ALA A 166 3.65 -5.01 3.78
CA ALA A 166 2.39 -4.52 3.25
C ALA A 166 1.32 -4.61 4.34
N VAL A 167 0.45 -3.61 4.40
CA VAL A 167 -0.69 -3.56 5.32
C VAL A 167 -1.95 -3.17 4.56
N ALA A 168 -3.07 -3.77 4.93
CA ALA A 168 -4.37 -3.42 4.37
C ALA A 168 -4.75 -2.00 4.79
N VAL A 169 -5.37 -1.25 3.88
CA VAL A 169 -5.96 0.06 4.17
C VAL A 169 -7.46 -0.16 4.38
N PRO A 170 -8.00 0.11 5.58
CA PRO A 170 -9.40 -0.21 5.89
C PRO A 170 -10.34 0.78 5.18
N LEU A 171 -10.95 0.34 4.08
CA LEU A 171 -11.91 1.10 3.27
C LEU A 171 -13.11 0.21 2.95
N ALA A 172 -14.33 0.68 3.24
CA ALA A 172 -15.54 -0.09 2.97
C ALA A 172 -15.81 -0.21 1.45
N GLY A 173 -16.21 -1.40 0.98
CA GLY A 173 -16.50 -1.68 -0.43
C GLY A 173 -15.25 -1.74 -1.32
N LEU A 174 -14.05 -1.78 -0.73
CA LEU A 174 -12.79 -1.67 -1.44
C LEU A 174 -11.76 -2.63 -0.82
N VAL A 175 -10.89 -3.17 -1.67
CA VAL A 175 -9.69 -3.88 -1.25
C VAL A 175 -8.51 -2.95 -1.54
N ALA A 176 -7.82 -2.52 -0.49
CA ALA A 176 -6.70 -1.59 -0.62
C ALA A 176 -5.49 -2.06 0.20
N SER A 177 -4.30 -1.84 -0.33
CA SER A 177 -3.03 -2.20 0.31
C SER A 177 -2.01 -1.10 0.14
N VAL A 178 -1.19 -0.90 1.16
CA VAL A 178 0.00 -0.04 1.09
C VAL A 178 1.23 -0.87 1.41
N ALA A 179 2.25 -0.75 0.57
CA ALA A 179 3.53 -1.42 0.69
C ALA A 179 4.65 -0.41 0.98
N LEU A 180 5.52 -0.77 1.91
CA LEU A 180 6.71 -0.04 2.31
C LEU A 180 7.94 -0.91 2.01
N LEU A 181 8.95 -0.35 1.34
CA LEU A 181 10.19 -1.09 1.08
C LEU A 181 11.05 -1.22 2.35
N GLY A 182 11.77 -2.33 2.47
CA GLY A 182 12.53 -2.69 3.66
C GLY A 182 11.75 -3.61 4.60
N SER A 183 12.45 -4.57 5.20
CA SER A 183 11.90 -5.53 6.17
C SER A 183 12.09 -5.12 7.63
N ASP A 184 12.94 -4.11 7.84
CA ASP A 184 13.37 -3.53 9.10
C ASP A 184 12.36 -2.55 9.71
N ALA A 185 11.41 -2.06 8.92
CA ALA A 185 10.41 -1.09 9.35
C ALA A 185 9.06 -1.74 9.68
N VAL A 186 8.38 -1.22 10.70
CA VAL A 186 6.97 -1.54 10.97
C VAL A 186 6.11 -0.36 10.50
N PRO A 187 5.28 -0.52 9.45
CA PRO A 187 4.46 0.57 8.96
C PRO A 187 3.34 0.91 9.95
N VAL A 188 3.30 2.16 10.43
CA VAL A 188 2.21 2.71 11.25
C VAL A 188 1.29 3.51 10.34
N LEU A 189 0.15 2.92 9.99
CA LEU A 189 -0.79 3.48 9.03
C LEU A 189 -1.61 4.63 9.63
N ARG A 190 -1.64 5.78 8.94
CA ARG A 190 -2.53 6.92 9.20
C ARG A 190 -3.40 7.17 7.98
N VAL A 191 -4.70 6.96 8.10
CA VAL A 191 -5.67 7.19 7.01
C VAL A 191 -6.36 8.53 7.22
N GLU A 192 -6.24 9.41 6.22
CA GLU A 192 -6.77 10.78 6.27
C GLU A 192 -7.75 11.00 5.12
N ARG A 193 -8.96 11.50 5.42
CA ARG A 193 -9.91 11.90 4.35
C ARG A 193 -9.52 13.28 3.82
N VAL A 194 -9.46 13.40 2.51
CA VAL A 194 -9.26 14.67 1.80
C VAL A 194 -10.62 15.22 1.41
N PRO A 195 -10.93 16.48 1.75
CA PRO A 195 -12.14 17.14 1.25
C PRO A 195 -12.14 17.14 -0.28
N SER A 196 -13.29 16.85 -0.88
CA SER A 196 -13.44 16.99 -2.34
C SER A 196 -13.23 18.46 -2.71
N PRO A 197 -12.43 18.77 -3.75
CA PRO A 197 -12.24 20.16 -4.18
C PRO A 197 -13.59 20.74 -4.63
N PRO A 198 -13.89 22.01 -4.29
CA PRO A 198 -15.12 22.67 -4.72
C PRO A 198 -15.22 22.71 -6.25
N GLY A 199 -16.42 22.47 -6.80
CA GLY A 199 -16.71 22.63 -8.23
C GLY A 199 -16.68 21.36 -9.11
N GLY A 200 -16.86 20.16 -8.54
CA GLY A 200 -17.00 18.94 -9.33
C GLY A 200 -18.38 18.82 -9.97
N THR A 201 -18.56 19.34 -11.18
CA THR A 201 -19.69 18.97 -12.03
C THR A 201 -19.61 17.46 -12.31
N SER A 202 -20.65 16.74 -11.91
CA SER A 202 -20.91 15.38 -12.39
C SER A 202 -21.08 15.47 -13.91
N TYR A 203 -20.13 14.95 -14.68
CA TYR A 203 -20.43 14.59 -16.06
C TYR A 203 -21.22 13.29 -15.96
N VAL A 204 -22.54 13.42 -16.09
CA VAL A 204 -23.49 12.33 -16.34
C VAL A 204 -23.21 11.67 -17.68
#